data_AF-A0A7V4XH25-F1
#
_entry.id   AF-A0A7V4XH25-F1
#
_cell.length_a   1.000
_cell.length_b   1.000
_cell.length_c   1.000
_cell.angle_alpha   90.00
_cell.angle_beta   90.00
_cell.angle_gamma   90.00
#
_symmetry.space_group_name_H-M   'P 1'
#
loop_
_entity.id
_entity.type
_entity.pdbx_description
1 polymer ?
#
loop_
_entity_poly.entity_id
_entity_poly.type
_entity_poly.pdbx_seq_one_letter_code
_entity_poly.pdbx_strand_id
1 'polypeptide(L)'
;MDILACVPGCLEEFWRSLQPAFDSCRVDAVSDELRGKGALVASKTMEFSNHLRWFPGNGFGREDSRQIRYITEAFYSVEPVFTVLSAIALQWVGGKTPSITTAGEACAGSGTRPWFHGRIAFADSYYGPDVGYYGNDNHPLYRAFAMWPVYMTKIAADLAQTPFTNEYKRAIAEVDAKAEELAGQIPIPARERNYAIEHPRLIDCLNQCLIRSSEVVVLTCALRRMFIRAENIARRKHLSVHC
;
A
#
# COMPACT_ATOMS: atom_id res chain seq x y z
N MET A 1 9.07 3.53 7.07
CA MET A 1 9.50 4.36 8.21
C MET A 1 10.93 4.06 8.64
N ASP A 2 11.39 2.81 8.52
CA ASP A 2 12.75 2.39 8.86
C ASP A 2 13.84 3.27 8.22
N ILE A 3 13.63 3.77 7.00
CA ILE A 3 14.54 4.70 6.31
C ILE A 3 14.79 5.98 7.14
N LEU A 4 13.75 6.55 7.74
CA LEU A 4 13.91 7.72 8.63
C LEU A 4 14.61 7.34 9.93
N ALA A 5 14.35 6.13 10.45
CA ALA A 5 15.00 5.62 11.66
C ALA A 5 16.50 5.36 11.48
N CYS A 6 16.96 5.10 10.24
CA CYS A 6 18.37 4.97 9.92
C CYS A 6 19.15 6.29 10.07
N VAL A 7 18.47 7.44 10.14
CA VAL A 7 19.08 8.76 10.33
C VAL A 7 18.79 9.24 11.76
N PRO A 8 19.84 9.42 12.61
CA PRO A 8 19.66 9.79 14.01
C PRO A 8 18.78 11.04 14.20
N GLY A 9 17.68 10.89 14.96
CA GLY A 9 16.76 11.96 15.30
C GLY A 9 15.75 12.33 14.20
N CYS A 10 15.90 11.80 12.97
CA CYS A 10 15.04 12.18 11.84
C CYS A 10 13.61 11.65 12.01
N LEU A 11 13.44 10.39 12.42
CA LEU A 11 12.13 9.82 12.67
C LEU A 11 11.41 10.53 13.82
N GLU A 12 12.13 10.83 14.91
CA GLU A 12 11.56 11.49 16.09
C GLU A 12 11.11 12.92 15.79
N GLU A 13 11.92 13.69 15.05
CA GLU A 13 11.58 15.04 14.62
C GLU A 13 10.41 15.04 13.62
N PHE A 14 10.45 14.12 12.64
CA PHE A 14 9.36 13.94 11.68
C PHE A 14 8.04 13.60 12.39
N TRP A 15 8.06 12.63 13.31
CA TRP A 15 6.87 12.20 14.04
C TRP A 15 6.31 13.33 14.91
N ARG A 16 7.17 14.07 15.62
CA ARG A 16 6.75 15.24 16.41
C ARG A 16 6.06 16.30 15.54
N SER A 17 6.55 16.51 14.33
CA SER A 17 5.99 17.47 13.37
C SER A 17 4.65 17.00 12.79
N LEU A 18 4.54 15.70 12.52
CA LEU A 18 3.36 15.08 11.91
C LEU A 18 2.21 14.84 12.91
N GLN A 19 2.53 14.57 14.18
CA GLN A 19 1.58 14.12 15.20
C GLN A 19 0.27 14.95 15.25
N PRO A 20 0.29 16.29 15.23
CA PRO A 20 -0.97 17.07 15.22
C PRO A 20 -1.88 16.79 14.01
N ALA A 21 -1.30 16.58 12.83
CA ALA A 21 -2.05 16.24 11.63
C ALA A 21 -2.55 14.79 11.64
N PHE A 22 -1.79 13.90 12.27
CA PHE A 22 -2.17 12.51 12.49
C PHE A 22 -3.36 12.40 13.46
N ASP A 23 -3.28 13.12 14.59
CA ASP A 23 -4.32 13.13 15.63
C ASP A 23 -5.62 13.81 15.18
N SER A 24 -5.59 14.65 14.15
CA SER A 24 -6.78 15.30 13.55
C SER A 24 -7.46 14.50 12.44
N CYS A 25 -7.12 13.21 12.27
CA CYS A 25 -7.57 12.31 11.20
C CYS A 25 -7.36 12.81 9.77
N ARG A 26 -6.59 13.89 9.55
CA ARG A 26 -6.30 14.39 8.20
C ARG A 26 -5.57 13.33 7.38
N VAL A 27 -4.60 12.65 7.99
CA VAL A 27 -3.89 11.53 7.39
C VAL A 27 -4.86 10.42 6.99
N ASP A 28 -5.82 10.07 7.83
CA ASP A 28 -6.84 9.07 7.53
C ASP A 28 -7.72 9.47 6.34
N ALA A 29 -8.22 10.71 6.33
CA ALA A 29 -9.08 11.22 5.27
C ALA A 29 -8.39 11.18 3.90
N VAL A 30 -7.15 11.68 3.82
CA VAL A 30 -6.40 11.62 2.56
C VAL A 30 -6.00 10.20 2.18
N SER A 31 -5.75 9.33 3.17
CA SER A 31 -5.43 7.91 2.90
C SER A 31 -6.64 7.17 2.34
N ASP A 32 -7.85 7.50 2.79
CA ASP A 32 -9.09 6.96 2.23
C ASP A 32 -9.32 7.46 0.80
N GLU A 33 -9.02 8.73 0.51
CA GLU A 33 -9.06 9.26 -0.86
C GLU A 33 -8.04 8.56 -1.77
N LEU A 34 -6.80 8.37 -1.30
CA LEU A 34 -5.77 7.62 -2.03
C LEU A 34 -6.20 6.18 -2.28
N ARG A 35 -6.82 5.52 -1.30
CA ARG A 35 -7.39 4.17 -1.47
C ARG A 35 -8.48 4.16 -2.54
N GLY A 36 -9.34 5.19 -2.55
CA GLY A 36 -10.36 5.38 -3.59
C GLY A 36 -9.75 5.52 -4.99
N LYS A 37 -8.68 6.31 -5.12
CA LYS A 37 -7.91 6.43 -6.37
C LYS A 37 -7.30 5.10 -6.79
N GLY A 38 -6.66 4.38 -5.86
CA GLY A 38 -6.10 3.04 -6.09
C GLY A 38 -7.15 2.05 -6.61
N ALA A 39 -8.31 2.01 -5.98
CA ALA A 39 -9.44 1.18 -6.42
C ALA A 39 -9.95 1.58 -7.81
N LEU A 40 -10.06 2.88 -8.09
CA LEU A 40 -10.49 3.39 -9.39
C LEU A 40 -9.52 2.99 -10.50
N VAL A 41 -8.21 3.21 -10.32
CA VAL A 41 -7.22 2.86 -11.36
C VAL A 41 -7.18 1.35 -11.57
N ALA A 42 -7.08 0.57 -10.50
CA ALA A 42 -7.08 -0.89 -10.58
C ALA A 42 -8.35 -1.42 -11.26
N SER A 43 -9.50 -0.75 -11.08
CA SER A 43 -10.75 -1.20 -11.72
C SER A 43 -10.74 -1.09 -13.24
N LYS A 44 -10.01 -0.09 -13.78
CA LYS A 44 -9.94 0.23 -15.21
C LYS A 44 -8.87 -0.57 -15.94
N THR A 45 -7.80 -0.90 -15.23
CA THR A 45 -6.57 -1.41 -15.85
C THR A 45 -6.28 -2.87 -15.51
N MET A 46 -6.93 -3.45 -14.49
CA MET A 46 -6.53 -4.75 -13.97
C MET A 46 -7.70 -5.72 -13.83
N GLU A 47 -7.58 -6.82 -14.55
CA GLU A 47 -8.39 -8.01 -14.38
C GLU A 47 -7.49 -9.22 -14.11
N PHE A 48 -7.18 -9.45 -12.82
CA PHE A 48 -6.55 -10.69 -12.40
C PHE A 48 -7.44 -11.89 -12.70
N SER A 49 -6.80 -13.01 -13.04
CA SER A 49 -7.49 -14.29 -13.15
C SER A 49 -8.10 -14.69 -11.80
N ASN A 50 -9.11 -15.57 -11.81
CA ASN A 50 -9.75 -16.01 -10.57
C ASN A 50 -8.81 -16.92 -9.75
N HIS A 51 -8.07 -16.34 -8.81
CA HIS A 51 -7.12 -17.08 -7.98
C HIS A 51 -7.80 -18.12 -7.08
N LEU A 52 -9.03 -17.87 -6.59
CA LEU A 52 -9.77 -18.85 -5.79
C LEU A 52 -10.09 -20.14 -6.57
N ARG A 53 -10.26 -20.05 -7.89
CA ARG A 53 -10.42 -21.24 -8.75
C ARG A 53 -9.09 -21.95 -9.02
N TRP A 54 -8.00 -21.20 -9.05
CA TRP A 54 -6.65 -21.72 -9.30
C TRP A 54 -6.08 -22.44 -8.07
N PHE A 55 -6.41 -22.00 -6.85
CA PHE A 55 -5.90 -22.53 -5.59
C PHE A 55 -5.99 -24.06 -5.43
N PRO A 56 -7.15 -24.73 -5.57
CA PRO A 56 -7.22 -26.18 -5.32
C PRO A 56 -6.37 -27.01 -6.28
N GLY A 57 -6.18 -26.55 -7.52
CA GLY A 57 -5.35 -27.22 -8.51
C GLY A 57 -3.84 -27.06 -8.28
N ASN A 58 -3.44 -26.23 -7.32
CA ASN A 58 -2.03 -25.88 -7.07
C ASN A 58 -1.63 -26.10 -5.61
N GLY A 59 -2.36 -26.98 -4.89
CA GLY A 59 -2.01 -27.40 -3.54
C GLY A 59 -2.40 -26.43 -2.41
N PHE A 60 -3.20 -25.40 -2.71
CA PHE A 60 -3.67 -24.45 -1.70
C PHE A 60 -4.95 -24.94 -1.03
N GLY A 61 -4.92 -25.02 0.30
CA GLY A 61 -6.07 -25.33 1.11
C GLY A 61 -7.01 -24.13 1.32
N ARG A 62 -8.12 -24.38 2.02
CA ARG A 62 -9.05 -23.33 2.45
C ARG A 62 -8.37 -22.32 3.39
N GLU A 63 -7.50 -22.80 4.26
CA GLU A 63 -6.79 -21.97 5.22
C GLU A 63 -5.77 -21.05 4.53
N ASP A 64 -5.00 -21.55 3.57
CA ASP A 64 -4.09 -20.73 2.76
C ASP A 64 -4.85 -19.61 2.04
N SER A 65 -5.97 -19.97 1.41
CA SER A 65 -6.85 -19.02 0.71
C SER A 65 -7.35 -17.92 1.66
N ARG A 66 -7.73 -18.29 2.89
CA ARG A 66 -8.19 -17.37 3.93
C ARG A 66 -7.07 -16.44 4.38
N GLN A 67 -5.86 -16.96 4.62
CA GLN A 67 -4.72 -16.17 5.06
C GLN A 67 -4.22 -15.21 3.98
N ILE A 68 -4.12 -15.66 2.73
CA ILE A 68 -3.77 -14.80 1.59
C ILE A 68 -4.75 -13.65 1.45
N ARG A 69 -6.06 -13.94 1.54
CA ARG A 69 -7.10 -12.90 1.51
C ARG A 69 -6.96 -11.96 2.71
N TYR A 70 -6.75 -12.49 3.91
CA TYR A 70 -6.56 -11.69 5.11
C TYR A 70 -5.39 -10.71 4.98
N ILE A 71 -4.23 -11.17 4.48
CA ILE A 71 -3.06 -10.33 4.20
C ILE A 71 -3.42 -9.26 3.17
N THR A 72 -4.13 -9.63 2.09
CA THR A 72 -4.57 -8.68 1.06
C THR A 72 -5.45 -7.56 1.65
N GLU A 73 -6.43 -7.91 2.49
CA GLU A 73 -7.31 -6.93 3.15
C GLU A 73 -6.56 -6.06 4.17
N ALA A 74 -5.57 -6.64 4.87
CA ALA A 74 -4.72 -5.90 5.78
C ALA A 74 -3.96 -4.79 5.06
N PHE A 75 -3.19 -5.15 4.03
CA PHE A 75 -2.43 -4.17 3.25
C PHE A 75 -3.33 -3.21 2.46
N TYR A 76 -4.47 -3.67 1.94
CA TYR A 76 -5.48 -2.76 1.34
C TYR A 76 -5.93 -1.65 2.31
N SER A 77 -6.00 -1.97 3.60
CA SER A 77 -6.44 -1.03 4.62
C SER A 77 -5.31 -0.10 5.08
N VAL A 78 -4.11 -0.64 5.34
CA VAL A 78 -3.01 0.11 5.96
C VAL A 78 -2.05 0.77 4.97
N GLU A 79 -1.87 0.21 3.77
CA GLU A 79 -0.86 0.71 2.82
C GLU A 79 -1.11 2.14 2.35
N PRO A 80 -2.36 2.58 2.08
CA PRO A 80 -2.60 3.97 1.72
C PRO A 80 -2.11 4.96 2.78
N VAL A 81 -2.18 4.59 4.06
CA VAL A 81 -1.63 5.38 5.17
C VAL A 81 -0.11 5.48 5.03
N PHE A 82 0.59 4.37 4.90
CA PHE A 82 2.06 4.39 4.74
C PHE A 82 2.52 5.10 3.47
N THR A 83 1.76 5.00 2.37
CA THR A 83 2.03 5.70 1.12
C THR A 83 1.94 7.22 1.31
N VAL A 84 0.87 7.70 1.96
CA VAL A 84 0.72 9.12 2.32
C VAL A 84 1.85 9.56 3.24
N LEU A 85 2.17 8.78 4.27
CA LEU A 85 3.24 9.11 5.20
C LEU A 85 4.61 9.20 4.51
N SER A 86 4.89 8.33 3.54
CA SER A 86 6.10 8.39 2.71
C SER A 86 6.14 9.65 1.85
N ALA A 87 5.02 10.04 1.25
CA ALA A 87 4.93 11.28 0.46
C ALA A 87 5.13 12.54 1.34
N ILE A 88 4.52 12.57 2.54
CA ILE A 88 4.73 13.65 3.51
C ILE A 88 6.22 13.71 3.92
N ALA A 89 6.83 12.57 4.26
CA ALA A 89 8.24 12.51 4.64
C ALA A 89 9.15 13.00 3.51
N LEU A 90 8.88 12.61 2.26
CA LEU A 90 9.63 13.06 1.09
C LEU A 90 9.57 14.58 0.93
N GLN A 91 8.38 15.17 1.04
CA GLN A 91 8.20 16.63 0.94
C GLN A 91 8.86 17.37 2.11
N TRP A 92 8.67 16.85 3.33
CA TRP A 92 9.22 17.41 4.56
C TRP A 92 10.75 17.42 4.55
N VAL A 93 11.40 16.29 4.18
CA VAL A 93 12.86 16.22 4.01
C VAL A 93 13.33 17.10 2.85
N GLY A 94 12.57 17.12 1.74
CA GLY A 94 12.87 17.92 0.56
C GLY A 94 12.71 19.44 0.75
N GLY A 95 12.11 19.90 1.84
CA GLY A 95 11.90 21.34 2.10
C GLY A 95 10.73 21.95 1.37
N LYS A 96 9.85 21.12 0.83
CA LYS A 96 8.54 21.57 0.38
C LYS A 96 7.69 21.77 1.65
N THR A 97 7.52 23.02 2.07
CA THR A 97 6.55 23.34 3.12
C THR A 97 5.16 23.41 2.49
N PRO A 98 4.21 22.55 2.91
CA PRO A 98 2.86 22.63 2.40
C PRO A 98 2.23 23.97 2.77
N SER A 99 1.40 24.49 1.87
CA SER A 99 0.70 25.76 2.10
C SER A 99 -0.18 25.63 3.35
N ILE A 100 -0.06 26.58 4.28
CA ILE A 100 -0.82 26.61 5.53
C ILE A 100 -2.31 26.66 5.18
N THR A 101 -2.97 25.51 5.18
CA THR A 101 -4.42 25.41 5.20
C THR A 101 -4.83 25.39 6.66
N THR A 102 -5.75 26.29 7.00
CA THR A 102 -6.29 26.54 8.35
C THR A 102 -6.54 25.25 9.14
N ALA A 103 -6.25 25.30 10.44
CA ALA A 103 -6.40 24.19 11.38
C ALA A 103 -7.76 23.51 11.20
N GLY A 104 -7.72 22.19 11.01
CA GLY A 104 -8.93 21.38 10.79
C GLY A 104 -9.53 21.11 12.15
N GLU A 105 -10.86 21.07 12.20
CA GLU A 105 -11.56 20.63 13.40
C GLU A 105 -11.07 19.24 13.82
N ALA A 106 -10.79 19.08 15.11
CA ALA A 106 -10.54 17.77 15.68
C ALA A 106 -11.76 16.88 15.40
N CYS A 107 -11.54 15.64 14.95
CA CYS A 107 -12.64 14.74 14.64
C CYS A 107 -13.51 14.50 15.87
N ALA A 108 -14.76 14.97 15.82
CA ALA A 108 -15.80 14.48 16.70
C ALA A 108 -16.13 13.04 16.28
N GLY A 109 -15.49 12.07 16.93
CA GLY A 109 -15.84 10.66 16.79
C GLY A 109 -15.07 9.88 15.73
N SER A 110 -13.73 10.00 15.65
CA SER A 110 -12.93 8.90 15.10
C SER A 110 -13.01 7.72 16.06
N GLY A 111 -14.15 7.02 16.01
CA GLY A 111 -14.28 5.70 16.60
C GLY A 111 -13.06 4.92 16.15
N THR A 112 -12.29 4.47 17.14
CA THR A 112 -11.12 3.62 17.01
C THR A 112 -11.25 2.76 15.76
N ARG A 113 -10.56 3.15 14.66
CA ARG A 113 -10.35 2.19 13.57
C ARG A 113 -9.73 0.99 14.27
N PRO A 114 -10.23 -0.23 14.06
CA PRO A 114 -9.52 -1.39 14.53
C PRO A 114 -8.20 -1.38 13.77
N TRP A 115 -7.15 -0.87 14.41
CA TRP A 115 -5.79 -1.15 14.01
C TRP A 115 -5.71 -2.65 13.84
N PHE A 116 -5.08 -3.12 12.76
CA PHE A 116 -4.93 -4.55 12.55
C PHE A 116 -4.20 -5.15 13.77
N HIS A 117 -4.97 -5.81 14.65
CA HIS A 117 -4.45 -6.43 15.88
C HIS A 117 -4.00 -7.88 15.64
N GLY A 118 -4.20 -8.42 14.42
CA GLY A 118 -3.75 -9.75 14.05
C GLY A 118 -2.28 -9.74 13.65
N ARG A 119 -1.54 -10.76 14.10
CA ARG A 119 -0.14 -10.97 13.69
C ARG A 119 -0.09 -11.45 12.24
N ILE A 120 0.65 -10.74 11.40
CA ILE A 120 1.04 -11.20 10.06
C ILE A 120 2.44 -11.80 10.20
N ALA A 121 2.59 -13.06 9.81
CA ALA A 121 3.91 -13.68 9.70
C ALA A 121 4.60 -13.20 8.42
N PHE A 122 5.90 -12.97 8.50
CA PHE A 122 6.73 -12.61 7.36
C PHE A 122 7.82 -13.67 7.20
N ALA A 123 8.17 -14.01 5.96
CA ALA A 123 9.36 -14.81 5.70
C ALA A 123 10.62 -14.01 6.08
N ASP A 124 11.60 -14.68 6.69
CA ASP A 124 12.89 -14.08 7.08
C ASP A 124 13.73 -13.66 5.87
N SER A 125 13.55 -14.34 4.73
CA SER A 125 14.11 -13.98 3.44
C SER A 125 13.25 -14.57 2.31
N TYR A 126 13.22 -13.89 1.16
CA TYR A 126 12.57 -14.37 -0.06
C TYR A 126 13.59 -14.44 -1.19
N TYR A 127 13.61 -15.58 -1.88
CA TYR A 127 14.40 -15.85 -3.10
C TYR A 127 13.51 -16.46 -4.18
N GLY A 128 12.29 -15.94 -4.37
CA GLY A 128 11.45 -16.37 -5.49
C GLY A 128 11.67 -15.48 -6.73
N PRO A 129 10.99 -15.78 -7.84
CA PRO A 129 11.14 -15.01 -9.08
C PRO A 129 10.87 -13.53 -8.81
N ASP A 130 11.52 -12.64 -9.56
CA ASP A 130 11.25 -11.20 -9.55
C ASP A 130 9.75 -10.97 -9.86
N VAL A 131 8.93 -10.91 -8.80
CA VAL A 131 7.48 -10.67 -8.90
C VAL A 131 7.22 -9.20 -9.23
N GLY A 132 8.22 -8.35 -9.08
CA GLY A 132 8.21 -6.97 -9.51
C GLY A 132 9.09 -6.79 -10.74
N TYR A 133 8.58 -6.03 -11.71
CA TYR A 133 9.38 -5.37 -12.74
C TYR A 133 10.40 -4.35 -12.14
N TYR A 134 10.54 -4.26 -10.80
CA TYR A 134 11.32 -3.25 -10.07
C TYR A 134 12.12 -3.77 -8.85
N GLY A 135 12.39 -5.08 -8.74
CA GLY A 135 13.39 -5.59 -7.77
C GLY A 135 13.10 -5.26 -6.30
N ASN A 136 11.90 -5.58 -5.80
CA ASN A 136 11.55 -5.36 -4.40
C ASN A 136 10.96 -6.61 -3.74
N ASP A 137 11.85 -7.56 -3.51
CA ASP A 137 11.69 -8.73 -2.65
C ASP A 137 11.42 -8.40 -1.17
N ASN A 138 11.64 -7.16 -0.73
CA ASN A 138 11.66 -6.79 0.69
C ASN A 138 10.43 -6.02 1.21
N HIS A 139 9.46 -5.64 0.37
CA HIS A 139 8.23 -5.01 0.89
C HIS A 139 7.50 -5.98 1.84
N PRO A 140 6.96 -5.52 2.99
CA PRO A 140 6.25 -6.40 3.93
C PRO A 140 5.14 -7.24 3.28
N LEU A 141 4.37 -6.70 2.32
CA LEU A 141 3.38 -7.48 1.58
C LEU A 141 4.03 -8.69 0.87
N TYR A 142 5.11 -8.46 0.11
CA TYR A 142 5.78 -9.51 -0.64
C TYR A 142 6.44 -10.52 0.28
N ARG A 143 6.99 -10.09 1.43
CA ARG A 143 7.48 -11.00 2.49
C ARG A 143 6.38 -11.82 3.15
N ALA A 144 5.16 -11.29 3.24
CA ALA A 144 4.01 -12.05 3.74
C ALA A 144 3.54 -13.07 2.71
N PHE A 145 3.46 -12.71 1.42
CA PHE A 145 3.14 -13.65 0.35
C PHE A 145 4.24 -14.66 0.05
N ALA A 146 5.50 -14.37 0.39
CA ALA A 146 6.63 -15.29 0.30
C ALA A 146 6.44 -16.58 1.12
N MET A 147 5.52 -16.60 2.08
CA MET A 147 5.07 -17.83 2.75
C MET A 147 4.45 -18.84 1.78
N TRP A 148 3.97 -18.38 0.61
CA TRP A 148 3.48 -19.20 -0.49
C TRP A 148 4.22 -18.87 -1.80
N PRO A 149 5.44 -19.40 -2.01
CA PRO A 149 6.25 -19.10 -3.19
C PRO A 149 5.53 -19.40 -4.51
N VAL A 150 4.73 -20.46 -4.56
CA VAL A 150 3.93 -20.83 -5.75
C VAL A 150 2.89 -19.74 -6.09
N TYR A 151 2.32 -19.10 -5.07
CA TYR A 151 1.36 -18.01 -5.26
C TYR A 151 2.05 -16.72 -5.73
N MET A 152 3.26 -16.46 -5.23
CA MET A 152 4.08 -15.34 -5.69
C MET A 152 4.41 -15.46 -7.18
N THR A 153 4.79 -16.65 -7.65
CA THR A 153 4.98 -16.91 -9.09
C THR A 153 3.68 -16.68 -9.89
N LYS A 154 2.52 -17.00 -9.32
CA LYS A 154 1.23 -16.74 -9.96
C LYS A 154 0.92 -15.25 -10.07
N ILE A 155 1.18 -14.46 -9.02
CA ILE A 155 1.04 -13.00 -9.08
C ILE A 155 1.99 -12.43 -10.14
N ALA A 156 3.26 -12.87 -10.16
CA ALA A 156 4.25 -12.42 -11.15
C ALA A 156 3.76 -12.70 -12.58
N ALA A 157 3.25 -13.91 -12.81
CA ALA A 157 2.75 -14.33 -14.11
C ALA A 157 1.52 -13.51 -14.56
N ASP A 158 0.63 -13.13 -13.64
CA ASP A 158 -0.51 -12.28 -13.99
C ASP A 158 -0.08 -10.83 -14.25
N LEU A 159 0.87 -10.30 -13.48
CA LEU A 159 1.45 -8.96 -13.69
C LEU A 159 2.25 -8.86 -15.00
N ALA A 160 2.85 -9.95 -15.47
CA ALA A 160 3.71 -9.98 -16.65
C ALA A 160 2.95 -10.08 -17.99
N GLN A 161 1.62 -10.28 -17.97
CA GLN A 161 0.83 -10.37 -19.19
C GLN A 161 0.82 -9.01 -19.92
N THR A 162 1.09 -8.97 -21.23
CA THR A 162 0.87 -7.75 -22.02
C THR A 162 -0.60 -7.68 -22.45
N PRO A 163 -1.29 -6.52 -22.35
CA PRO A 163 -0.82 -5.15 -22.07
C PRO A 163 -0.75 -4.76 -20.57
N PHE A 164 -1.08 -5.67 -19.67
CA PHE A 164 -1.22 -5.46 -18.22
C PHE A 164 -0.02 -4.76 -17.58
N THR A 165 1.22 -5.09 -18.00
CA THR A 165 2.45 -4.49 -17.47
C THR A 165 2.51 -2.96 -17.63
N ASN A 166 2.11 -2.42 -18.79
CA ASN A 166 2.17 -0.98 -19.06
C ASN A 166 1.03 -0.23 -18.36
N GLU A 167 -0.13 -0.87 -18.26
CA GLU A 167 -1.27 -0.34 -17.53
C GLU A 167 -1.04 -0.33 -16.02
N TYR A 168 -0.34 -1.33 -15.50
CA TYR A 168 0.09 -1.38 -14.11
C TYR A 168 1.03 -0.24 -13.77
N LYS A 169 2.10 -0.05 -14.56
CA LYS A 169 3.04 1.06 -14.37
C LYS A 169 2.36 2.43 -14.37
N ARG A 170 1.43 2.65 -15.30
CA ARG A 170 0.63 3.89 -15.34
C ARG A 170 -0.22 4.06 -14.09
N ALA A 171 -0.90 3.00 -13.65
CA ALA A 171 -1.70 3.04 -12.42
C ALA A 171 -0.86 3.37 -11.18
N ILE A 172 0.36 2.81 -11.08
CA ILE A 172 1.31 3.13 -10.00
C ILE A 172 1.67 4.62 -10.04
N ALA A 173 2.08 5.14 -11.20
CA ALA A 173 2.43 6.56 -11.35
C ALA A 173 1.25 7.49 -11.03
N GLU A 174 0.02 7.10 -11.35
CA GLU A 174 -1.18 7.88 -11.01
C GLU A 174 -1.48 7.88 -9.50
N VAL A 175 -1.23 6.78 -8.79
CA VAL A 175 -1.39 6.71 -7.33
C VAL A 175 -0.26 7.47 -6.65
N ASP A 176 0.97 7.34 -7.14
CA ASP A 176 2.16 8.05 -6.67
C ASP A 176 1.97 9.57 -6.74
N ALA A 177 1.61 10.09 -7.92
CA ALA A 177 1.32 11.50 -8.11
C ALA A 177 0.17 12.01 -7.21
N LYS A 178 -0.87 11.18 -7.02
CA LYS A 178 -1.98 11.53 -6.13
C LYS A 178 -1.56 11.54 -4.66
N ALA A 179 -0.67 10.64 -4.24
CA ALA A 179 -0.12 10.63 -2.89
C ALA A 179 0.70 11.89 -2.61
N GLU A 180 1.52 12.34 -3.57
CA GLU A 180 2.24 13.61 -3.46
C GLU A 180 1.29 14.82 -3.39
N GLU A 181 0.27 14.86 -4.25
CA GLU A 181 -0.75 15.92 -4.22
C GLU A 181 -1.44 16.01 -2.86
N LEU A 182 -1.87 14.86 -2.32
CA LEU A 182 -2.55 14.76 -1.03
C LEU A 182 -1.64 15.10 0.15
N ALA A 183 -0.38 14.69 0.11
CA ALA A 183 0.60 15.04 1.13
C ALA A 183 0.79 16.56 1.23
N GLY A 184 0.72 17.27 0.09
CA GLY A 184 0.80 18.73 0.04
C GLY A 184 -0.37 19.45 0.73
N GLN A 185 -1.45 18.74 1.05
CA GLN A 185 -2.63 19.26 1.76
C GLN A 185 -2.51 19.10 3.28
N ILE A 186 -1.51 18.37 3.76
CA ILE A 186 -1.31 18.13 5.19
C ILE A 186 -0.31 19.17 5.73
N PRO A 187 -0.75 20.12 6.59
CA PRO A 187 0.15 21.09 7.17
C PRO A 187 1.06 20.38 8.17
N ILE A 188 2.35 20.48 7.92
CA ILE A 188 3.41 20.01 8.81
C ILE A 188 4.40 21.16 9.02
N PRO A 189 4.82 21.42 10.27
CA PRO A 189 5.85 22.42 10.56
C PRO A 189 7.13 22.18 9.77
N ALA A 190 7.84 23.26 9.50
CA ALA A 190 9.18 23.17 8.92
C ALA A 190 10.12 22.43 9.89
N ARG A 191 11.02 21.62 9.32
CA ARG A 191 12.08 20.95 10.05
C ARG A 191 13.12 21.93 10.58
N GLU A 192 13.74 21.60 11.70
CA GLU A 192 14.85 22.36 12.28
C GLU A 192 16.17 22.03 11.56
N ARG A 193 16.35 20.75 11.19
CA ARG A 193 17.57 20.25 10.56
C ARG A 193 17.43 20.05 9.06
N ASN A 194 18.52 20.25 8.31
CA ASN A 194 18.49 20.00 6.86
C ASN A 194 18.96 18.58 6.52
N TYR A 195 18.12 17.59 6.81
CA TYR A 195 18.40 16.17 6.56
C TYR A 195 18.77 15.84 5.11
N ALA A 196 18.26 16.59 4.12
CA ALA A 196 18.63 16.39 2.72
C ALA A 196 20.09 16.75 2.43
N ILE A 197 20.65 17.74 3.13
CA ILE A 197 22.07 18.12 3.02
C ILE A 197 22.94 17.12 3.81
N GLU A 198 22.51 16.80 5.03
CA GLU A 198 23.25 15.89 5.92
C GLU A 198 23.28 14.45 5.39
N HIS A 199 22.22 14.03 4.70
CA HIS A 199 22.04 12.67 4.18
C HIS A 199 21.53 12.70 2.72
N PRO A 200 22.41 12.92 1.72
CA PRO A 200 22.01 13.13 0.32
C PRO A 200 21.19 11.99 -0.31
N ARG A 201 21.35 10.75 0.18
CA ARG A 201 20.61 9.57 -0.31
C ARG A 201 19.20 9.45 0.29
N LEU A 202 18.87 10.22 1.32
CA LEU A 202 17.61 10.07 2.04
C LEU A 202 16.40 10.34 1.14
N ILE A 203 16.49 11.36 0.28
CA ILE A 203 15.44 11.69 -0.70
C ILE A 203 15.21 10.53 -1.67
N ASP A 204 16.28 9.97 -2.25
CA ASP A 204 16.17 8.85 -3.18
C ASP A 204 15.56 7.61 -2.50
N CYS A 205 15.98 7.32 -1.28
CA CYS A 205 15.44 6.22 -0.47
C CYS A 205 13.95 6.43 -0.16
N LEU A 206 13.53 7.64 0.23
CA LEU A 206 12.13 7.98 0.48
C LEU A 206 11.28 7.90 -0.79
N ASN A 207 11.80 8.37 -1.92
CA ASN A 207 11.13 8.30 -3.22
C ASN A 207 10.92 6.84 -3.66
N GLN A 208 11.93 5.98 -3.49
CA GLN A 208 11.76 4.54 -3.73
C GLN A 208 10.71 3.94 -2.80
N CYS A 209 10.68 4.35 -1.53
CA CYS A 209 9.65 3.90 -0.58
C CYS A 209 8.24 4.30 -1.03
N LEU A 210 8.06 5.53 -1.51
CA LEU A 210 6.78 6.02 -2.01
C LEU A 210 6.30 5.20 -3.21
N ILE A 211 7.16 5.01 -4.22
CA ILE A 211 6.82 4.22 -5.43
C ILE A 211 6.43 2.79 -5.04
N ARG A 212 7.18 2.16 -4.13
CA ARG A 212 6.92 0.79 -3.66
C ARG A 212 5.60 0.69 -2.89
N SER A 213 5.26 1.69 -2.09
CA SER A 213 4.00 1.71 -1.35
C SER A 213 2.82 1.94 -2.31
N SER A 214 2.98 2.84 -3.29
CA SER A 214 2.01 3.08 -4.37
C SER A 214 1.73 1.81 -5.19
N GLU A 215 2.76 1.03 -5.49
CA GLU A 215 2.62 -0.29 -6.12
C GLU A 215 1.72 -1.22 -5.31
N VAL A 216 1.95 -1.30 -4.00
CA VAL A 216 1.21 -2.18 -3.08
C VAL A 216 -0.24 -1.73 -2.93
N VAL A 217 -0.51 -0.41 -2.92
CA VAL A 217 -1.88 0.13 -2.96
C VAL A 217 -2.62 -0.38 -4.20
N VAL A 218 -2.00 -0.28 -5.37
CA VAL A 218 -2.60 -0.72 -6.64
C VAL A 218 -2.82 -2.23 -6.64
N LEU A 219 -1.80 -3.01 -6.27
CA LEU A 219 -1.86 -4.48 -6.23
C LEU A 219 -2.95 -4.97 -5.29
N THR A 220 -3.00 -4.45 -4.06
CA THR A 220 -3.99 -4.89 -3.06
C THR A 220 -5.41 -4.51 -3.46
N CYS A 221 -5.62 -3.35 -4.10
CA CYS A 221 -6.91 -2.99 -4.69
C CYS A 221 -7.36 -3.99 -5.76
N ALA A 222 -6.45 -4.36 -6.67
CA ALA A 222 -6.73 -5.30 -7.74
C ALA A 222 -7.02 -6.72 -7.22
N LEU A 223 -6.19 -7.23 -6.30
CA LEU A 223 -6.37 -8.54 -5.67
C LEU A 223 -7.66 -8.60 -4.85
N ARG A 224 -7.96 -7.57 -4.05
CA ARG A 224 -9.20 -7.49 -3.27
C ARG A 224 -10.43 -7.55 -4.17
N ARG A 225 -10.44 -6.78 -5.26
CA ARG A 225 -11.53 -6.82 -6.25
C ARG A 225 -11.70 -8.21 -6.83
N MET A 226 -10.60 -8.88 -7.19
CA MET A 226 -10.62 -10.25 -7.70
C MET A 226 -11.25 -11.22 -6.68
N PHE A 227 -10.85 -11.17 -5.41
CA PHE A 227 -11.43 -12.02 -4.36
C PHE A 227 -12.93 -11.78 -4.18
N ILE A 228 -13.36 -10.51 -4.09
CA ILE A 228 -14.78 -10.15 -3.96
C ILE A 228 -15.58 -10.67 -5.16
N ARG A 229 -15.08 -10.49 -6.38
CA ARG A 229 -15.75 -10.96 -7.60
C ARG A 229 -15.85 -12.48 -7.63
N ALA A 230 -14.77 -13.18 -7.31
CA ALA A 230 -14.73 -14.64 -7.30
C ALA A 230 -15.75 -15.22 -6.30
N GLU A 231 -15.87 -14.62 -5.11
CA GLU A 231 -16.85 -15.01 -4.09
C GLU A 231 -18.29 -14.75 -4.53
N ASN A 232 -18.57 -13.60 -5.13
CA ASN A 232 -19.89 -13.29 -5.65
C ASN A 232 -20.32 -14.28 -6.74
N ILE A 233 -19.39 -14.70 -7.62
CA ILE A 233 -19.65 -15.74 -8.63
C ILE A 233 -19.93 -17.09 -7.96
N ALA A 234 -19.13 -17.49 -6.97
CA ALA A 234 -19.32 -18.74 -6.26
C ALA A 234 -20.67 -18.79 -5.53
N ARG A 235 -21.05 -17.71 -4.83
CA ARG A 235 -22.36 -17.60 -4.15
C ARG A 235 -23.54 -17.71 -5.12
N ARG A 236 -23.47 -17.03 -6.28
CA ARG A 236 -24.53 -17.12 -7.30
C ARG A 236 -24.69 -18.53 -7.86
N LYS A 237 -23.59 -19.26 -8.08
CA LYS A 237 -23.63 -20.65 -8.53
C LYS A 237 -24.25 -21.61 -7.51
N HIS A 238 -23.99 -21.40 -6.21
CA HIS A 238 -24.64 -22.17 -5.17
C HIS A 238 -26.15 -21.91 -5.09
N LEU A 239 -26.57 -20.66 -5.27
CA LEU A 239 -28.00 -20.31 -5.28
C LEU A 239 -28.74 -20.90 -6.50
N SER A 240 -28.09 -20.98 -7.67
CA SER A 240 -28.71 -21.54 -8.88
C SER A 240 -28.85 -23.07 -8.91
N VAL A 241 -28.20 -23.80 -7.98
CA VAL A 241 -28.32 -25.27 -7.87
C VAL A 241 -29.49 -25.68 -6.97
N HIS A 242 -30.08 -24.71 -6.24
CA HIS A 242 -31.19 -24.93 -5.32
C HIS A 242 -32.53 -24.33 -5.79
N CYS A 243 -32.59 -23.89 -7.05
CA CYS A 243 -33.82 -23.51 -7.76
C CYS A 243 -34.07 -24.52 -8.88
#